data_AF-A0A1H9WLU7-F1
#
_entry.id   AF-A0A1H9WLU7-F1
#
_cell.length_a   1.000
_cell.length_b   1.000
_cell.length_c   1.000
_cell.angle_alpha   90.00
_cell.angle_beta   90.00
_cell.angle_gamma   90.00
#
_symmetry.space_group_name_H-M   'P 1'
#
loop_
_entity.id
_entity.type
_entity.pdbx_description
1 polymer ?
#
loop_
_entity_poly.entity_id
_entity_poly.type
_entity_poly.pdbx_seq_one_letter_code
_entity_poly.pdbx_strand_id
1 'polypeptide(L)'
;MESGSTVLKLGGEVVDSTDRPLDLETFFSMPAAPGRFELTTTANRSGVAAISTSVTTTWGFDSATTSGVTQVPLSMVRFTPELGLDGTLPAHRFQRIPLTVQGKTRSLTAQVSYDKGATWQKALVFGDSLLVVNPARGDSVSLRATAVGKGGDSVTQTVINAYLTK
;
A
#
# COMPACT_ATOMS: atom_id res chain seq x y z
N MET A 1 -9.84 11.01 -8.35
CA MET A 1 -9.55 10.86 -6.93
C MET A 1 -10.32 11.94 -6.22
N GLU A 2 -11.10 11.61 -5.21
CA GLU A 2 -12.10 12.54 -4.66
C GLU A 2 -11.72 13.09 -3.27
N SER A 3 -10.98 12.32 -2.48
CA SER A 3 -10.38 12.79 -1.23
C SER A 3 -9.15 11.97 -0.88
N GLY A 4 -8.29 12.48 -0.01
CA GLY A 4 -7.13 11.75 0.48
C GLY A 4 -6.48 12.49 1.64
N SER A 5 -5.39 11.93 2.14
CA SER A 5 -4.58 12.60 3.15
C SER A 5 -3.18 12.05 3.14
N THR A 6 -2.24 12.81 3.68
CA THR A 6 -0.89 12.36 3.95
C THR A 6 -0.48 12.86 5.32
N VAL A 7 0.06 11.97 6.15
CA VAL A 7 0.43 12.23 7.54
C VAL A 7 1.85 11.76 7.75
N LEU A 8 2.70 12.63 8.29
CA LEU A 8 4.04 12.32 8.75
C LEU A 8 4.03 12.24 10.28
N LYS A 9 4.61 11.17 10.82
CA LYS A 9 4.79 10.96 12.25
C LYS A 9 6.24 10.73 12.61
N LEU A 10 6.62 11.09 13.84
CA LEU A 10 7.88 10.76 14.49
C LEU A 10 7.57 10.10 15.83
N GLY A 11 8.07 8.87 16.05
CA GLY A 11 7.84 8.17 17.32
C GLY A 11 6.35 7.91 17.63
N GLY A 12 5.49 7.92 16.61
CA GLY A 12 4.04 7.75 16.74
C GLY A 12 3.23 9.05 16.84
N GLU A 13 3.88 10.19 17.07
CA GLU A 13 3.22 11.50 17.14
C GLU A 13 3.16 12.17 15.77
N VAL A 14 2.05 12.83 15.44
CA VAL A 14 1.90 13.57 14.18
C VAL A 14 2.80 14.81 14.21
N VAL A 15 3.68 14.90 13.23
CA VAL A 15 4.59 16.02 13.01
C VAL A 15 3.96 17.02 12.06
N ASP A 16 3.42 16.52 10.95
CA ASP A 16 2.87 17.33 9.88
C ASP A 16 1.88 16.50 9.05
N SER A 17 0.93 17.16 8.38
CA SER A 17 -0.11 16.49 7.59
C SER A 17 -0.75 17.39 6.55
N THR A 18 -1.37 16.79 5.55
CA THR A 18 -2.18 17.47 4.54
C THR A 18 -3.40 16.63 4.17
N ASP A 19 -4.48 17.29 3.75
CA ASP A 19 -5.72 16.65 3.26
C ASP A 19 -5.64 16.27 1.77
N ARG A 20 -4.42 15.96 1.30
CA ARG A 20 -4.15 15.48 -0.05
C ARG A 20 -3.25 14.24 0.00
N PRO A 21 -3.40 13.32 -0.96
CA PRO A 21 -2.43 12.25 -1.15
C PRO A 21 -1.05 12.82 -1.51
N LEU A 22 -0.03 12.00 -1.32
CA LEU A 22 1.35 12.34 -1.60
C LEU A 22 1.52 12.52 -3.12
N ASP A 23 2.02 13.68 -3.51
CA ASP A 23 2.41 14.03 -4.88
C ASP A 23 3.80 14.69 -4.88
N LEU A 24 4.28 15.10 -6.06
CA LEU A 24 5.59 15.74 -6.21
C LEU A 24 5.66 17.17 -5.61
N GLU A 25 4.52 17.75 -5.24
CA GLU A 25 4.42 19.09 -4.67
C GLU A 25 4.18 19.07 -3.16
N THR A 26 4.13 17.88 -2.56
CA THR A 26 3.89 17.69 -1.13
C THR A 26 5.21 17.82 -0.38
N PHE A 27 5.31 18.83 0.49
CA PHE A 27 6.45 19.06 1.37
C PHE A 27 6.02 18.97 2.83
N PHE A 28 6.85 18.35 3.66
CA PHE A 28 6.63 18.27 5.10
C PHE A 28 7.73 18.98 5.85
N SER A 29 7.35 19.63 6.95
CA SER A 29 8.32 20.15 7.92
C SER A 29 8.91 18.99 8.71
N MET A 30 10.22 18.80 8.59
CA MET A 30 10.95 17.75 9.31
C MET A 30 11.52 18.31 10.62
N PRO A 31 11.21 17.73 11.79
CA PRO A 31 11.82 18.12 13.05
C PRO A 31 13.32 17.81 13.00
N ALA A 32 14.13 18.67 13.62
CA ALA A 32 15.57 18.47 13.76
C ALA A 32 15.90 17.44 14.85
N ALA A 33 15.31 16.26 14.76
CA ALA A 33 15.44 15.18 15.73
C ALA A 33 15.68 13.84 15.02
N PRO A 34 16.61 13.00 15.52
CA PRO A 34 16.75 11.65 15.04
C PRO A 34 15.58 10.78 15.50
N GLY A 35 15.16 9.84 14.65
CA GLY A 35 14.21 8.81 15.06
C GLY A 35 13.55 8.09 13.89
N ARG A 36 12.56 7.27 14.24
CA ARG A 36 11.75 6.52 13.28
C ARG A 36 10.58 7.36 12.82
N PHE A 37 10.58 7.67 11.53
CA PHE A 37 9.48 8.36 10.87
C PHE A 37 8.51 7.35 10.26
N GLU A 38 7.23 7.72 10.27
CA GLU A 38 6.18 7.03 9.54
C GLU A 38 5.47 8.03 8.63
N LEU A 39 5.52 7.79 7.32
CA LEU A 39 4.77 8.57 6.32
C LEU A 39 3.62 7.71 5.83
N THR A 40 2.38 8.13 6.05
CA THR A 40 1.20 7.43 5.56
C THR A 40 0.45 8.32 4.59
N THR A 41 0.22 7.84 3.36
CA THR A 41 -0.66 8.48 2.39
C THR A 41 -1.86 7.61 2.10
N THR A 42 -3.03 8.22 2.00
CA THR A 42 -4.29 7.56 1.64
C THR A 42 -4.94 8.29 0.48
N ALA A 43 -5.38 7.53 -0.51
CA ALA A 43 -6.15 8.01 -1.63
C ALA A 43 -7.50 7.29 -1.71
N ASN A 44 -8.58 8.05 -1.63
CA ASN A 44 -9.94 7.53 -1.72
C ASN A 44 -10.57 7.85 -3.08
N ARG A 45 -11.32 6.88 -3.59
CA ARG A 45 -12.11 6.97 -4.81
C ARG A 45 -13.54 6.56 -4.47
N SER A 46 -14.48 7.46 -4.67
CA SER A 46 -15.92 7.20 -4.61
C SER A 46 -16.57 7.42 -5.98
N GLY A 47 -17.89 7.21 -6.07
CA GLY A 47 -18.65 7.32 -7.32
C GLY A 47 -18.63 6.03 -8.16
N VAL A 48 -18.30 6.16 -9.45
CA VAL A 48 -18.35 5.06 -10.45
C VAL A 48 -17.26 4.00 -10.24
N ALA A 49 -16.24 4.29 -9.42
CA ALA A 49 -15.15 3.37 -9.16
C ALA A 49 -15.59 2.23 -8.22
N ALA A 50 -15.88 1.05 -8.80
CA ALA A 50 -16.21 -0.15 -8.04
C ALA A 50 -14.99 -0.87 -7.43
N ILE A 51 -13.78 -0.51 -7.87
CA ILE A 51 -12.51 -1.11 -7.45
C ILE A 51 -11.50 -0.05 -7.01
N SER A 52 -10.53 -0.44 -6.17
CA SER A 52 -9.52 0.44 -5.58
C SER A 52 -10.13 1.66 -4.91
N THR A 53 -11.19 1.44 -4.13
CA THR A 53 -11.98 2.50 -3.47
C THR A 53 -11.16 3.25 -2.43
N SER A 54 -10.14 2.60 -1.87
CA SER A 54 -9.13 3.22 -1.03
C SER A 54 -7.77 2.55 -1.25
N VAL A 55 -6.72 3.36 -1.38
CA VAL A 55 -5.33 2.92 -1.41
C VAL A 55 -4.58 3.64 -0.32
N THR A 56 -3.98 2.89 0.59
CA THR A 56 -3.14 3.44 1.67
C THR A 56 -1.74 2.87 1.55
N THR A 57 -0.74 3.74 1.57
CA THR A 57 0.66 3.35 1.64
C THR A 57 1.31 3.99 2.86
N THR A 58 1.93 3.17 3.69
CA THR A 58 2.67 3.57 4.87
C THR A 58 4.13 3.19 4.71
N TRP A 59 5.01 4.18 4.80
CA TRP A 59 6.44 3.98 4.86
C TRP A 59 6.95 4.20 6.27
N GLY A 60 7.86 3.33 6.70
CA GLY A 60 8.64 3.52 7.91
C GLY A 60 10.11 3.62 7.56
N PHE A 61 10.81 4.65 8.04
CA PHE A 61 12.23 4.85 7.80
C PHE A 61 12.88 5.62 8.95
N ASP A 62 14.17 5.38 9.17
CA ASP A 62 14.94 6.14 10.14
C ASP A 62 15.53 7.38 9.46
N SER A 63 15.46 8.52 10.14
CA SER A 63 16.05 9.77 9.66
C SER A 63 16.63 10.55 10.83
N ALA A 64 17.58 11.42 10.53
CA ALA A 64 18.19 12.37 11.46
C ALA A 64 18.40 13.71 10.74
N THR A 65 18.78 14.74 11.49
CA THR A 65 19.11 16.05 10.93
C THR A 65 20.25 15.91 9.91
N THR A 66 19.99 16.31 8.67
CA THR A 66 20.98 16.36 7.59
C THR A 66 21.41 17.80 7.34
N SER A 67 22.63 18.00 6.83
CA SER A 67 23.14 19.34 6.48
C SER A 67 22.52 19.93 5.20
N GLY A 68 21.61 19.20 4.56
CA GLY A 68 20.94 19.58 3.31
C GLY A 68 19.88 18.55 2.90
N VAL A 69 19.17 18.83 1.80
CA VAL A 69 18.12 17.95 1.27
C VAL A 69 18.71 16.59 0.92
N THR A 70 18.19 15.54 1.57
CA THR A 70 18.64 14.16 1.38
C THR A 70 17.46 13.32 0.95
N GLN A 71 17.64 12.50 -0.08
CA GLN A 71 16.58 11.58 -0.52
C GLN A 71 16.39 10.45 0.49
N VAL A 72 15.14 10.22 0.88
CA VAL A 72 14.75 9.04 1.64
C VAL A 72 14.47 7.91 0.64
N PRO A 73 15.14 6.75 0.72
CA PRO A 73 14.92 5.65 -0.19
C PRO A 73 13.61 4.93 0.13
N LEU A 74 12.48 5.49 -0.33
CA LEU A 74 11.18 4.86 -0.17
C LEU A 74 10.98 3.78 -1.25
N SER A 75 10.76 2.54 -0.82
CA SER A 75 10.35 1.45 -1.72
C SER A 75 8.85 1.56 -2.05
N MET A 76 8.42 1.03 -3.19
CA MET A 76 7.00 0.92 -3.54
C MET A 76 6.62 -0.52 -3.84
N VAL A 77 5.40 -0.92 -3.48
CA VAL A 77 4.84 -2.22 -3.81
C VAL A 77 3.75 -2.04 -4.85
N ARG A 78 3.71 -2.90 -5.88
CA ARG A 78 2.71 -2.81 -6.94
C ARG A 78 2.04 -4.15 -7.16
N PHE A 79 0.71 -4.14 -7.08
CA PHE A 79 -0.16 -5.22 -7.53
C PHE A 79 -0.61 -4.90 -8.97
N THR A 80 -0.53 -5.88 -9.87
CA THR A 80 -1.03 -5.74 -11.24
C THR A 80 -1.85 -6.95 -11.66
N PRO A 81 -3.03 -7.17 -11.06
CA PRO A 81 -3.93 -8.23 -11.48
C PRO A 81 -4.37 -8.03 -12.94
N GLU A 82 -4.45 -9.12 -13.70
CA GLU A 82 -4.94 -9.12 -15.09
C GLU A 82 -6.47 -9.12 -15.11
N LEU A 83 -7.08 -7.94 -14.95
CA LEU A 83 -8.52 -7.81 -14.80
C LEU A 83 -9.25 -7.79 -16.14
N GLY A 84 -10.50 -8.28 -16.14
CA GLY A 84 -11.45 -7.97 -17.21
C GLY A 84 -11.76 -6.46 -17.26
N LEU A 85 -12.33 -5.99 -18.37
CA LEU A 85 -12.71 -4.58 -18.55
C LEU A 85 -13.70 -4.06 -17.48
N ASP A 86 -14.44 -4.97 -16.85
CA ASP A 86 -15.36 -4.69 -15.74
C ASP A 86 -14.69 -4.73 -14.35
N GLY A 87 -13.36 -4.88 -14.29
CA GLY A 87 -12.61 -4.93 -13.03
C GLY A 87 -12.75 -6.25 -12.28
N THR A 88 -13.13 -7.33 -12.97
CA THR A 88 -13.41 -8.63 -12.36
C THR A 88 -12.37 -9.71 -12.68
N LEU A 89 -12.34 -10.72 -11.81
CA LEU A 89 -11.71 -12.03 -12.04
C LEU A 89 -12.72 -13.16 -11.76
N PRO A 90 -12.53 -14.38 -12.32
CA PRO A 90 -13.44 -15.50 -12.08
C PRO A 90 -13.57 -15.89 -10.60
N ALA A 91 -14.80 -16.10 -10.12
CA ALA A 91 -15.11 -16.57 -8.77
C ALA A 91 -14.64 -18.01 -8.51
N HIS A 92 -14.34 -18.35 -7.26
CA HIS A 92 -13.89 -19.70 -6.82
C HIS A 92 -12.70 -20.29 -7.59
N ARG A 93 -11.85 -19.43 -8.14
CA ARG A 93 -10.63 -19.83 -8.85
C ARG A 93 -9.39 -19.38 -8.10
N PHE A 94 -8.35 -20.21 -8.16
CA PHE A 94 -7.00 -19.79 -7.82
C PHE A 94 -6.55 -18.71 -8.79
N GLN A 95 -6.03 -17.61 -8.23
CA GLN A 95 -5.48 -16.49 -8.98
C GLN A 95 -4.03 -16.27 -8.58
N ARG A 96 -3.19 -16.04 -9.58
CA ARG A 96 -1.83 -15.56 -9.41
C ARG A 96 -1.82 -14.07 -9.71
N ILE A 97 -1.66 -13.26 -8.68
CA ILE A 97 -1.65 -11.80 -8.82
C ILE A 97 -0.19 -11.34 -8.83
N PRO A 98 0.29 -10.71 -9.92
CA PRO A 98 1.64 -10.18 -9.93
C PRO A 98 1.84 -9.10 -8.86
N LEU A 99 2.97 -9.20 -8.18
CA LEU A 99 3.39 -8.42 -7.03
C LEU A 99 4.87 -8.05 -7.17
N THR A 100 5.13 -6.78 -7.46
CA THR A 100 6.50 -6.27 -7.64
C THR A 100 6.87 -5.26 -6.57
N VAL A 101 8.14 -5.20 -6.21
CA VAL A 101 8.68 -4.13 -5.36
C VAL A 101 9.66 -3.29 -6.17
N GLN A 102 9.44 -1.99 -6.20
CA GLN A 102 10.38 -1.02 -6.75
C GLN A 102 11.26 -0.51 -5.60
N GLY A 103 12.50 -0.99 -5.54
CA GLY A 103 13.44 -0.73 -4.45
C GLY A 103 14.21 -1.99 -4.05
N LYS A 104 15.12 -1.87 -3.08
CA LYS A 104 15.86 -3.01 -2.53
C LYS A 104 15.09 -3.62 -1.38
N THR A 105 14.61 -4.85 -1.55
CA THR A 105 13.86 -5.57 -0.51
C THR A 105 14.64 -6.77 0.04
N ARG A 106 14.58 -6.94 1.35
CA ARG A 106 15.04 -8.14 2.08
C ARG A 106 13.93 -9.16 2.25
N SER A 107 12.71 -8.72 2.55
CA SER A 107 11.55 -9.60 2.74
C SER A 107 10.27 -8.96 2.24
N LEU A 108 9.39 -9.79 1.69
CA LEU A 108 8.08 -9.41 1.18
C LEU A 108 7.02 -10.36 1.74
N THR A 109 5.96 -9.80 2.32
CA THR A 109 4.80 -10.57 2.79
C THR A 109 3.53 -10.00 2.17
N ALA A 110 2.56 -10.86 1.88
CA ALA A 110 1.25 -10.46 1.36
C ALA A 110 0.11 -11.02 2.22
N GLN A 111 -1.00 -10.30 2.21
CA GLN A 111 -2.25 -10.65 2.86
C GLN A 111 -3.41 -10.35 1.93
N VAL A 112 -4.47 -11.11 2.10
CA VAL A 112 -5.75 -10.97 1.39
C VAL A 112 -6.88 -10.78 2.38
N SER A 113 -7.87 -10.00 1.98
CA SER A 113 -9.11 -9.78 2.73
C SER A 113 -10.30 -9.92 1.79
N TYR A 114 -11.35 -10.58 2.26
CA TYR A 114 -12.62 -10.75 1.55
C TYR A 114 -13.77 -9.97 2.20
N ASP A 115 -13.44 -9.16 3.22
CA ASP A 115 -14.38 -8.34 4.01
C ASP A 115 -13.98 -6.86 4.01
N LYS A 116 -13.46 -6.40 2.86
CA LYS A 116 -13.08 -5.00 2.60
C LYS A 116 -12.04 -4.45 3.59
N GLY A 117 -11.12 -5.31 4.03
CA GLY A 117 -10.00 -4.97 4.89
C GLY A 117 -10.28 -5.03 6.39
N ALA A 118 -11.44 -5.54 6.81
CA ALA A 118 -11.75 -5.71 8.24
C ALA A 118 -10.90 -6.82 8.88
N THR A 119 -10.70 -7.94 8.17
CA THR A 119 -9.80 -9.02 8.58
C THR A 119 -8.84 -9.38 7.46
N TRP A 120 -7.65 -9.87 7.83
CA TRP A 120 -6.57 -10.14 6.88
C TRP A 120 -6.02 -11.55 7.08
N GLN A 121 -5.94 -12.30 5.99
CA GLN A 121 -5.39 -13.65 5.92
C GLN A 121 -4.03 -13.61 5.23
N LYS A 122 -3.06 -14.41 5.69
CA LYS A 122 -1.76 -14.53 5.01
C LYS A 122 -1.97 -15.14 3.62
N ALA A 123 -1.41 -14.51 2.61
CA ALA A 123 -1.35 -15.03 1.25
C ALA A 123 0.07 -15.54 0.95
N LEU A 124 0.17 -16.66 0.24
CA LEU A 124 1.48 -17.18 -0.17
C LEU A 124 2.07 -16.27 -1.26
N VAL A 125 3.31 -15.81 -1.04
CA VAL A 125 4.11 -15.14 -2.05
C VAL A 125 5.00 -16.19 -2.70
N PHE A 126 4.92 -16.34 -4.02
CA PHE A 126 5.72 -17.27 -4.80
C PHE A 126 6.30 -16.56 -6.01
N GLY A 127 7.63 -16.46 -6.06
CA GLY A 127 8.32 -15.64 -7.05
C GLY A 127 7.92 -14.16 -6.92
N ASP A 128 7.40 -13.60 -7.99
CA ASP A 128 6.95 -12.21 -8.14
C ASP A 128 5.43 -12.08 -8.02
N SER A 129 4.76 -13.02 -7.35
CA SER A 129 3.31 -13.09 -7.32
C SER A 129 2.78 -13.47 -5.96
N LEU A 130 1.58 -12.98 -5.60
CA LEU A 130 0.78 -13.54 -4.52
C LEU A 130 -0.28 -14.50 -5.05
N LEU A 131 -0.58 -15.53 -4.27
CA LEU A 131 -1.61 -16.51 -4.59
C LEU A 131 -2.87 -16.28 -3.74
N VAL A 132 -4.02 -16.25 -4.40
CA VAL A 132 -5.33 -15.96 -3.80
C VAL A 132 -6.36 -16.98 -4.29
N VAL A 133 -7.33 -17.32 -3.45
CA VAL A 133 -8.54 -18.06 -3.86
C VAL A 133 -9.69 -17.07 -3.90
N ASN A 134 -10.26 -16.87 -5.08
CA ASN A 134 -11.34 -15.90 -5.21
C ASN A 134 -12.61 -16.33 -4.47
N PRO A 135 -13.31 -15.38 -3.80
CA PRO A 135 -14.61 -15.61 -3.18
C PRO A 135 -15.72 -15.86 -4.21
N ALA A 136 -16.96 -15.90 -3.74
CA ALA A 136 -18.15 -16.07 -4.57
C ALA A 136 -18.41 -14.84 -5.43
N ARG A 137 -19.12 -15.02 -6.54
CA ARG A 137 -19.53 -13.94 -7.44
C ARG A 137 -20.18 -12.79 -6.67
N GLY A 138 -19.79 -11.56 -7.01
CA GLY A 138 -20.30 -10.33 -6.40
C GLY A 138 -19.48 -9.84 -5.21
N ASP A 139 -18.56 -10.67 -4.69
CA ASP A 139 -17.66 -10.28 -3.62
C ASP A 139 -16.42 -9.57 -4.17
N SER A 140 -15.72 -8.85 -3.27
CA SER A 140 -14.48 -8.15 -3.57
C SER A 140 -13.28 -8.79 -2.89
N VAL A 141 -12.11 -8.55 -3.47
CA VAL A 141 -10.82 -8.93 -2.88
C VAL A 141 -10.03 -7.67 -2.58
N SER A 142 -9.56 -7.54 -1.34
CA SER A 142 -8.64 -6.48 -0.92
C SER A 142 -7.26 -7.08 -0.67
N LEU A 143 -6.21 -6.34 -1.02
CA LEU A 143 -4.84 -6.82 -1.00
C LEU A 143 -3.98 -5.93 -0.10
N ARG A 144 -3.09 -6.53 0.67
CA ARG A 144 -2.08 -5.83 1.46
C ARG A 144 -0.73 -6.51 1.28
N ALA A 145 0.31 -5.73 1.11
CA ALA A 145 1.67 -6.25 1.07
C ALA A 145 2.60 -5.34 1.86
N THR A 146 3.56 -5.96 2.53
CA THR A 146 4.60 -5.30 3.31
C THR A 146 5.95 -5.76 2.79
N ALA A 147 6.78 -4.80 2.38
CA ALA A 147 8.18 -5.02 2.03
C ALA A 147 9.08 -4.35 3.08
N VAL A 148 10.16 -5.02 3.44
CA VAL A 148 11.19 -4.50 4.35
C VAL A 148 12.53 -4.55 3.65
N GLY A 149 13.23 -3.42 3.61
CA GLY A 149 14.55 -3.26 3.05
C GLY A 149 15.66 -3.75 3.98
N LYS A 150 16.91 -3.74 3.50
CA LYS A 150 18.06 -4.17 4.31
C LYS A 150 18.40 -3.20 5.44
N GLY A 151 18.06 -1.92 5.27
CA GLY A 151 18.31 -0.87 6.26
C GLY A 151 17.23 -0.77 7.34
N GLY A 152 16.23 -1.67 7.33
CA GLY A 152 15.07 -1.59 8.23
C GLY A 152 13.99 -0.62 7.76
N ASP A 153 14.17 0.03 6.60
CA ASP A 153 13.11 0.73 5.89
C ASP A 153 11.98 -0.24 5.51
N SER A 154 10.76 0.26 5.49
CA SER A 154 9.58 -0.57 5.25
C SER A 154 8.54 0.19 4.45
N VAL A 155 7.76 -0.54 3.66
CA VAL A 155 6.57 -0.05 2.99
C VAL A 155 5.46 -1.06 3.16
N THR A 156 4.27 -0.61 3.57
CA THR A 156 3.04 -1.39 3.55
C THR A 156 2.05 -0.70 2.64
N GLN A 157 1.59 -1.39 1.60
CA GLN A 157 0.53 -0.91 0.72
C GLN A 157 -0.73 -1.76 0.91
N THR A 158 -1.86 -1.10 1.11
CA THR A 158 -3.19 -1.69 1.22
C THR A 158 -4.07 -1.14 0.11
N VAL A 159 -4.74 -2.03 -0.62
CA VAL A 159 -5.72 -1.69 -1.65
C VAL A 159 -7.05 -2.33 -1.28
N ILE A 160 -8.03 -1.50 -0.96
CA ILE A 160 -9.40 -1.94 -0.66
C ILE A 160 -10.17 -2.12 -1.96
N ASN A 161 -10.88 -3.25 -2.08
CA ASN A 161 -11.57 -3.67 -3.30
C ASN A 161 -10.63 -3.67 -4.52
N ALA A 162 -9.45 -4.27 -4.41
CA ALA A 162 -8.47 -4.34 -5.49
C ALA A 162 -9.09 -4.87 -6.80
N TYR A 163 -10.00 -5.84 -6.70
CA TYR A 163 -10.86 -6.30 -7.79
C TYR A 163 -12.16 -6.94 -7.27
N LEU A 164 -13.10 -7.18 -8.16
CA LEU A 164 -14.35 -7.91 -7.90
C LEU A 164 -14.32 -9.33 -8.48
N THR A 165 -15.25 -10.18 -8.07
CA THR A 165 -15.35 -11.55 -8.56
C THR A 165 -16.66 -11.82 -9.29
N LYS A 166 -16.62 -12.68 -10.32
CA LYS A 166 -17.74 -12.92 -11.22
C LYS A 166 -17.90 -14.37 -11.64
#